data_AF-A0A9Q6LPR6-F1
#
_entry.id   AF-A0A9Q6LPR6-F1
#
_cell.length_a   1.000
_cell.length_b   1.000
_cell.length_c   1.000
_cell.angle_alpha   90.00
_cell.angle_beta   90.00
_cell.angle_gamma   90.00
#
_symmetry.space_group_name_H-M   'P 1'
#
loop_
_entity.id
_entity.type
_entity.pdbx_description
1 polymer ?
#
loop_
_entity_poly.entity_id
_entity_poly.type
_entity_poly.pdbx_seq_one_letter_code
_entity_poly.pdbx_strand_id
1 'polypeptide(L)'
;MNANQLLAIGAALVTAVRRNIKYSENLYLLTGNSFFDERYKKVYSIREGINATSGKIDEQAPSAYAKRALDHRVGFCSELSEVSTFLGSMLNKFEAPVYISVIKTPLHAFCLIHQSSSLHQQTKSNVYISDNIKELSEKTELENAIIVDTWIYKATKLSNYKSHINYAKEFGKQFDLEECFDGEIKTEGYSEAFGTTQPIKIAEKRLLRDFNLAYQEESRKLFTKETYSTQGRRRNSIDTNLICDSKRWGQLKDLKLFIERIASKSSDWYSSSSNRKGKSYQALIGSLDFAIQKYMDISNTDLQEIFNRALQLAPIVRGTSSFKNLWGYRNHITKTTEGLLSTDVVPEEYYKFETLPQMNLFEIRNIRSRPISQNEKCTALIQWIKKEGADPSFYSDAQKAAAYKAVDDFVSRSQGEASLLFYDRAEEAPPLAAEASAASFKSF
;
A
#
# COMPACT_ATOMS: atom_id res chain seq x y z
N MET A 1 -19.58 -28.50 2.67
CA MET A 1 -18.16 -28.32 2.25
C MET A 1 -17.27 -28.45 3.49
N ASN A 2 -15.99 -28.81 3.38
CA ASN A 2 -15.14 -28.98 4.57
C ASN A 2 -14.86 -27.62 5.25
N ALA A 3 -15.21 -27.47 6.54
CA ALA A 3 -14.97 -26.26 7.32
C ALA A 3 -13.49 -25.84 7.36
N ASN A 4 -12.53 -26.77 7.27
CA ASN A 4 -11.10 -26.42 7.20
C ASN A 4 -10.74 -25.75 5.88
N GLN A 5 -11.38 -26.16 4.78
CA GLN A 5 -11.16 -25.52 3.48
C GLN A 5 -11.73 -24.09 3.47
N LEU A 6 -12.93 -23.91 4.02
CA LEU A 6 -13.51 -22.57 4.19
C LEU A 6 -12.65 -21.69 5.12
N LEU A 7 -12.05 -22.28 6.14
CA LEU A 7 -11.13 -21.58 7.05
C LEU A 7 -9.86 -21.11 6.34
N ALA A 8 -9.29 -21.95 5.46
CA ALA A 8 -8.16 -21.58 4.61
C ALA A 8 -8.50 -20.39 3.71
N ILE A 9 -9.69 -20.42 3.09
CA ILE A 9 -10.21 -19.31 2.28
C ILE A 9 -10.36 -18.05 3.14
N GLY A 10 -10.95 -18.16 4.33
CA GLY A 10 -11.11 -17.03 5.26
C GLY A 10 -9.78 -16.40 5.66
N ALA A 11 -8.78 -17.20 6.00
CA ALA A 11 -7.45 -16.71 6.35
C ALA A 11 -6.72 -16.07 5.14
N ALA A 12 -6.90 -16.63 3.95
CA ALA A 12 -6.37 -16.06 2.71
C ALA A 12 -7.05 -14.72 2.34
N LEU A 13 -8.37 -14.61 2.52
CA LEU A 13 -9.12 -13.35 2.36
C LEU A 13 -8.56 -12.27 3.27
N VAL A 14 -8.39 -12.58 4.56
CA VAL A 14 -7.77 -11.64 5.51
C VAL A 14 -6.41 -11.18 5.01
N THR A 15 -5.55 -12.09 4.58
CA THR A 15 -4.20 -11.75 4.13
C THR A 15 -4.24 -10.89 2.85
N ALA A 16 -5.06 -11.26 1.86
CA ALA A 16 -5.17 -10.54 0.60
C ALA A 16 -5.74 -9.12 0.77
N VAL A 17 -6.82 -8.99 1.54
CA VAL A 17 -7.43 -7.69 1.83
C VAL A 17 -6.45 -6.83 2.62
N ARG A 18 -5.69 -7.39 3.57
CA ARG A 18 -4.71 -6.62 4.36
C ARG A 18 -3.39 -6.37 3.66
N ARG A 19 -3.08 -7.03 2.55
CA ARG A 19 -2.04 -6.58 1.62
C ARG A 19 -2.51 -5.40 0.78
N ASN A 20 -3.81 -5.32 0.49
CA ASN A 20 -4.37 -4.24 -0.34
C ASN A 20 -4.92 -3.06 0.46
N ILE A 21 -5.29 -3.22 1.72
CA ILE A 21 -5.67 -2.16 2.66
C ILE A 21 -4.90 -2.45 3.95
N LYS A 22 -3.67 -1.94 4.02
CA LYS A 22 -2.67 -2.37 5.01
C LYS A 22 -3.07 -2.09 6.46
N TYR A 23 -3.69 -0.94 6.68
CA TYR A 23 -4.13 -0.45 7.97
C TYR A 23 -5.61 -0.11 7.93
N SER A 24 -6.30 -0.44 9.03
CA SER A 24 -7.70 -0.08 9.21
C SER A 24 -7.70 1.29 9.85
N GLU A 25 -8.61 2.16 9.46
CA GLU A 25 -8.79 3.44 10.17
C GLU A 25 -9.24 3.22 11.62
N ASN A 26 -9.84 2.07 11.95
CA ASN A 26 -10.10 1.71 13.35
C ASN A 26 -8.82 1.64 14.20
N LEU A 27 -7.63 1.40 13.60
CA LEU A 27 -6.35 1.41 14.34
C LEU A 27 -5.94 2.82 14.79
N TYR A 28 -6.47 3.88 14.17
CA TYR A 28 -6.22 5.24 14.63
C TYR A 28 -6.71 5.43 16.06
N LEU A 29 -7.93 4.96 16.35
CA LEU A 29 -8.50 4.96 17.69
C LEU A 29 -7.57 4.27 18.68
N LEU A 30 -6.84 3.26 18.23
CA LEU A 30 -5.92 2.47 19.05
C LEU A 30 -4.51 3.05 19.20
N THR A 31 -4.09 4.02 18.37
CA THR A 31 -2.67 4.43 18.28
C THR A 31 -2.43 5.94 18.24
N GLY A 32 -3.43 6.76 17.87
CA GLY A 32 -3.30 8.23 17.80
C GLY A 32 -2.22 8.75 16.83
N ASN A 33 -1.89 8.01 15.78
CA ASN A 33 -0.77 8.32 14.87
C ASN A 33 -1.18 9.30 13.74
N SER A 34 -0.39 10.35 13.49
CA SER A 34 -0.64 11.34 12.43
C SER A 34 -0.61 10.78 10.99
N PHE A 35 -0.11 9.55 10.81
CA PHE A 35 -0.24 8.79 9.57
C PHE A 35 -1.70 8.66 9.09
N PHE A 36 -2.67 8.69 10.01
CA PHE A 36 -4.09 8.52 9.70
C PHE A 36 -4.82 9.83 9.34
N ASP A 37 -4.26 11.01 9.63
CA ASP A 37 -4.96 12.29 9.45
C ASP A 37 -5.36 12.54 7.97
N GLU A 38 -4.48 12.19 7.03
CA GLU A 38 -4.77 12.27 5.59
C GLU A 38 -5.66 11.12 5.07
N ARG A 39 -5.72 10.01 5.81
CA ARG A 39 -6.50 8.82 5.44
C ARG A 39 -7.98 8.99 5.79
N TYR A 40 -8.28 9.63 6.91
CA TYR A 40 -9.63 9.89 7.36
C TYR A 40 -10.45 10.71 6.34
N LYS A 41 -9.85 11.74 5.72
CA LYS A 41 -10.48 12.52 4.63
C LYS A 41 -10.83 11.65 3.41
N LYS A 42 -9.97 10.70 3.05
CA LYS A 42 -10.25 9.76 1.94
C LYS A 42 -11.41 8.84 2.28
N VAL A 43 -11.52 8.38 3.53
CA VAL A 43 -12.66 7.55 3.93
C VAL A 43 -13.99 8.31 3.81
N TYR A 44 -14.04 9.58 4.19
CA TYR A 44 -15.24 10.38 3.94
C TYR A 44 -15.61 10.47 2.47
N SER A 45 -14.63 10.62 1.56
CA SER A 45 -14.91 10.63 0.12
C SER A 45 -15.42 9.28 -0.41
N ILE A 46 -15.04 8.15 0.21
CA ILE A 46 -15.59 6.83 -0.13
C ILE A 46 -17.07 6.75 0.28
N ARG A 47 -17.39 7.33 1.44
CA ARG A 47 -18.73 7.36 2.04
C ARG A 47 -19.65 8.43 1.47
N GLU A 48 -19.13 9.30 0.61
CA GLU A 48 -19.91 10.32 -0.07
C GLU A 48 -20.97 9.67 -0.98
N GLY A 49 -22.22 10.12 -0.80
CA GLY A 49 -23.37 9.57 -1.51
C GLY A 49 -23.92 8.27 -0.93
N ILE A 50 -23.43 7.79 0.22
CA ILE A 50 -24.15 6.76 0.98
C ILE A 50 -25.43 7.38 1.54
N ASN A 51 -26.55 6.77 1.19
CA ASN A 51 -27.86 7.09 1.74
C ASN A 51 -27.90 6.64 3.21
N ALA A 52 -28.21 7.58 4.10
CA ALA A 52 -28.21 7.37 5.55
C ALA A 52 -29.27 6.34 6.01
N THR A 53 -30.32 6.11 5.21
CA THR A 53 -31.41 5.18 5.52
C THR A 53 -31.11 3.78 4.98
N SER A 54 -30.59 3.68 3.75
CA SER A 54 -30.33 2.37 3.11
C SER A 54 -28.94 1.82 3.42
N GLY A 55 -28.00 2.67 3.85
CA GLY A 55 -26.59 2.32 4.03
C GLY A 55 -25.85 2.06 2.71
N LYS A 56 -26.47 2.39 1.57
CA LYS A 56 -25.94 2.11 0.23
C LYS A 56 -25.76 3.39 -0.57
N ILE A 57 -24.91 3.33 -1.60
CA ILE A 57 -24.85 4.38 -2.61
C ILE A 57 -26.01 4.14 -3.57
N ASP A 58 -26.95 5.08 -3.62
CA ASP A 58 -28.13 4.99 -4.47
C ASP A 58 -27.72 4.85 -5.96
N GLU A 59 -28.47 4.04 -6.71
CA GLU A 59 -28.28 3.79 -8.16
C GLU A 59 -26.97 3.09 -8.58
N GLN A 60 -26.17 2.59 -7.63
CA GLN A 60 -24.94 1.84 -7.93
C GLN A 60 -25.06 0.36 -7.57
N ALA A 61 -24.34 -0.49 -8.32
CA ALA A 61 -24.19 -1.90 -7.99
C ALA A 61 -23.65 -2.05 -6.55
N PRO A 62 -24.10 -3.04 -5.76
CA PRO A 62 -23.65 -3.23 -4.38
C PRO A 62 -22.11 -3.25 -4.22
N SER A 63 -21.40 -3.85 -5.18
CA SER A 63 -19.93 -3.91 -5.19
C SER A 63 -19.23 -2.57 -5.48
N ALA A 64 -19.94 -1.51 -5.88
CA ALA A 64 -19.34 -0.21 -6.15
C ALA A 64 -18.66 0.38 -4.91
N TYR A 65 -19.26 0.16 -3.74
CA TYR A 65 -18.70 0.63 -2.48
C TYR A 65 -17.37 -0.07 -2.14
N ALA A 66 -17.36 -1.40 -2.22
CA ALA A 66 -16.14 -2.20 -2.09
C ALA A 66 -15.04 -1.78 -3.07
N LYS A 67 -15.40 -1.51 -4.34
CA LYS A 67 -14.45 -1.05 -5.36
C LYS A 67 -13.84 0.32 -5.03
N ARG A 68 -14.62 1.26 -4.50
CA ARG A 68 -14.08 2.56 -4.03
C ARG A 68 -13.09 2.37 -2.89
N ALA A 69 -13.43 1.55 -1.89
CA ALA A 69 -12.52 1.26 -0.77
C ALA A 69 -11.21 0.61 -1.24
N LEU A 70 -11.29 -0.36 -2.15
CA LEU A 70 -10.12 -0.98 -2.77
C LEU A 70 -9.30 0.02 -3.58
N ASP A 71 -9.93 0.86 -4.40
CA ASP A 71 -9.25 1.85 -5.23
C ASP A 71 -8.51 2.87 -4.36
N HIS A 72 -9.07 3.29 -3.22
CA HIS A 72 -8.42 4.24 -2.30
C HIS A 72 -7.46 3.60 -1.29
N ARG A 73 -7.51 2.28 -1.11
CA ARG A 73 -6.69 1.50 -0.16
C ARG A 73 -6.79 1.99 1.30
N VAL A 74 -7.98 2.43 1.71
CA VAL A 74 -8.32 2.88 3.07
C VAL A 74 -9.71 2.40 3.47
N GLY A 75 -9.97 2.26 4.77
CA GLY A 75 -11.29 1.86 5.27
C GLY A 75 -11.29 1.43 6.74
N PHE A 76 -12.47 1.47 7.35
CA PHE A 76 -12.82 0.84 8.63
C PHE A 76 -13.25 -0.62 8.42
N CYS A 77 -13.63 -1.31 9.50
CA CYS A 77 -14.12 -2.69 9.49
C CYS A 77 -15.26 -2.94 8.48
N SER A 78 -16.16 -1.97 8.28
CA SER A 78 -17.20 -2.00 7.24
C SER A 78 -16.60 -2.12 5.83
N GLU A 79 -15.73 -1.19 5.43
CA GLU A 79 -15.13 -1.19 4.09
C GLU A 79 -14.24 -2.41 3.86
N LEU A 80 -13.53 -2.87 4.88
CA LEU A 80 -12.71 -4.07 4.77
C LEU A 80 -13.57 -5.34 4.57
N SER A 81 -14.74 -5.40 5.21
CA SER A 81 -15.71 -6.49 5.04
C SER A 81 -16.36 -6.48 3.66
N GLU A 82 -16.71 -5.30 3.17
CA GLU A 82 -17.21 -5.08 1.81
C GLU A 82 -16.20 -5.53 0.75
N VAL A 83 -14.92 -5.15 0.90
CA VAL A 83 -13.83 -5.61 0.01
C VAL A 83 -13.63 -7.12 0.09
N SER A 84 -13.74 -7.72 1.29
CA SER A 84 -13.64 -9.17 1.47
C SER A 84 -14.77 -9.92 0.76
N THR A 85 -15.99 -9.40 0.88
CA THR A 85 -17.20 -9.95 0.24
C THR A 85 -17.08 -9.85 -1.28
N PHE A 86 -16.64 -8.70 -1.79
CA PHE A 86 -16.37 -8.50 -3.21
C PHE A 86 -15.27 -9.44 -3.73
N LEU A 87 -14.18 -9.66 -2.97
CA LEU A 87 -13.17 -10.65 -3.33
C LEU A 87 -13.75 -12.06 -3.41
N GLY A 88 -14.65 -12.44 -2.51
CA GLY A 88 -15.41 -13.69 -2.58
C GLY A 88 -16.06 -13.93 -3.95
N SER A 89 -16.68 -12.89 -4.51
CA SER A 89 -17.31 -12.95 -5.85
C SER A 89 -16.35 -13.31 -6.98
N MET A 90 -15.04 -13.04 -6.81
CA MET A 90 -13.98 -13.33 -7.79
C MET A 90 -13.31 -14.69 -7.61
N LEU A 91 -13.64 -15.43 -6.56
CA LEU A 91 -13.05 -16.74 -6.27
C LEU A 91 -13.63 -17.84 -7.17
N ASN A 92 -13.06 -19.04 -7.14
CA ASN A 92 -13.62 -20.17 -7.89
C ASN A 92 -15.02 -20.53 -7.37
N LYS A 93 -15.90 -20.89 -8.30
CA LYS A 93 -17.20 -21.49 -7.98
C LYS A 93 -16.98 -22.90 -7.42
N PHE A 94 -17.74 -23.26 -6.40
CA PHE A 94 -17.75 -24.59 -5.79
C PHE A 94 -19.00 -25.38 -6.20
N GLU A 95 -18.94 -26.71 -6.12
CA GLU A 95 -20.09 -27.58 -6.41
C GLU A 95 -21.29 -27.27 -5.51
N ALA A 96 -21.03 -27.16 -4.20
CA ALA A 96 -22.02 -26.64 -3.25
C ALA A 96 -21.91 -25.10 -3.21
N PRO A 97 -23.03 -24.36 -3.25
CA PRO A 97 -23.00 -22.91 -3.12
C PRO A 97 -22.31 -22.47 -1.84
N VAL A 98 -21.42 -21.48 -1.98
CA VAL A 98 -20.75 -20.80 -0.90
C VAL A 98 -20.97 -19.32 -1.09
N TYR A 99 -21.37 -18.67 -0.01
CA TYR A 99 -21.64 -17.25 0.06
C TYR A 99 -20.72 -16.60 1.07
N ILE A 100 -20.47 -15.32 0.89
CA ILE A 100 -19.88 -14.45 1.90
C ILE A 100 -20.82 -13.28 2.11
N SER A 101 -21.13 -13.00 3.37
CA SER A 101 -22.06 -11.93 3.74
C SER A 101 -21.43 -11.00 4.76
N VAL A 102 -21.67 -9.71 4.61
CA VAL A 102 -21.31 -8.71 5.62
C VAL A 102 -22.39 -8.69 6.70
N ILE A 103 -21.99 -8.95 7.93
CA ILE A 103 -22.82 -8.88 9.12
C ILE A 103 -22.21 -7.89 10.11
N LYS A 104 -23.04 -7.40 11.03
CA LYS A 104 -22.63 -6.40 12.01
C LYS A 104 -23.23 -6.64 13.39
N THR A 105 -22.52 -6.15 14.39
CA THR A 105 -22.99 -5.80 15.73
C THR A 105 -23.18 -4.28 15.80
N PRO A 106 -23.60 -3.70 16.93
CA PRO A 106 -23.69 -2.24 17.08
C PRO A 106 -22.37 -1.49 16.85
N LEU A 107 -21.23 -2.13 17.10
CA LEU A 107 -19.91 -1.47 17.09
C LEU A 107 -18.95 -2.01 16.02
N HIS A 108 -19.31 -3.08 15.31
CA HIS A 108 -18.38 -3.76 14.40
C HIS A 108 -19.07 -4.42 13.21
N ALA A 109 -18.37 -4.51 12.09
CA ALA A 109 -18.79 -5.22 10.90
C ALA A 109 -17.70 -6.23 10.47
N PHE A 110 -18.12 -7.46 10.20
CA PHE A 110 -17.25 -8.55 9.78
C PHE A 110 -17.95 -9.44 8.75
N CYS A 111 -17.19 -10.33 8.12
CA CYS A 111 -17.74 -11.26 7.14
C CYS A 111 -18.03 -12.63 7.73
N LEU A 112 -19.08 -13.26 7.23
CA LEU A 112 -19.33 -14.68 7.42
C LEU A 112 -19.23 -15.38 6.07
N ILE A 113 -18.34 -16.37 5.94
CA ILE A 113 -18.43 -17.34 4.85
C ILE A 113 -19.39 -18.44 5.29
N HIS A 114 -20.42 -18.74 4.49
CA HIS A 114 -21.47 -19.69 4.86
C HIS A 114 -22.10 -20.38 3.65
N GLN A 115 -23.00 -21.34 3.92
CA GLN A 115 -23.76 -22.05 2.89
C GLN A 115 -25.28 -21.77 2.97
N SER A 116 -25.72 -20.92 3.93
CA SER A 116 -27.12 -20.50 4.06
C SER A 116 -27.58 -19.60 2.89
N SER A 117 -28.55 -20.09 2.09
CA SER A 117 -29.20 -19.32 1.04
C SER A 117 -30.12 -18.23 1.59
N SER A 118 -30.77 -18.48 2.72
CA SER A 118 -31.68 -17.51 3.36
C SER A 118 -30.94 -16.27 3.82
N LEU A 119 -29.73 -16.43 4.35
CA LEU A 119 -28.87 -15.31 4.73
C LEU A 119 -28.37 -14.54 3.50
N HIS A 120 -27.97 -15.23 2.43
CA HIS A 120 -27.52 -14.59 1.19
C HIS A 120 -28.61 -13.72 0.54
N GLN A 121 -29.88 -14.16 0.62
CA GLN A 121 -31.02 -13.43 0.07
C GLN A 121 -31.35 -12.14 0.83
N GLN A 122 -30.76 -11.90 2.01
CA GLN A 122 -30.96 -10.67 2.79
C GLN A 122 -30.19 -9.50 2.20
N THR A 123 -30.79 -8.84 1.22
CA THR A 123 -30.19 -7.69 0.52
C THR A 123 -30.45 -6.34 1.21
N LYS A 124 -31.18 -6.32 2.32
CA LYS A 124 -31.43 -5.12 3.14
C LYS A 124 -30.45 -5.05 4.30
N SER A 125 -30.00 -3.85 4.66
CA SER A 125 -29.24 -3.61 5.88
C SER A 125 -30.18 -3.63 7.10
N ASN A 126 -29.62 -3.92 8.27
CA ASN A 126 -30.30 -3.95 9.57
C ASN A 126 -31.38 -5.04 9.72
N VAL A 127 -31.34 -6.09 8.89
CA VAL A 127 -32.21 -7.25 9.11
C VAL A 127 -31.62 -8.08 10.26
N TYR A 128 -32.45 -8.36 11.26
CA TYR A 128 -32.09 -9.17 12.42
C TYR A 128 -31.73 -10.61 12.01
N ILE A 129 -30.66 -11.15 12.59
CA ILE A 129 -30.19 -12.52 12.37
C ILE A 129 -30.22 -13.33 13.67
N SER A 130 -29.66 -12.78 14.75
CA SER A 130 -29.58 -13.41 16.09
C SER A 130 -29.32 -12.37 17.17
N ASP A 131 -29.55 -12.72 18.44
CA ASP A 131 -29.33 -11.83 19.59
C ASP A 131 -27.85 -11.62 19.91
N ASN A 132 -27.02 -12.59 19.56
CA ASN A 132 -25.56 -12.57 19.78
C ASN A 132 -24.85 -13.64 18.95
N ILE A 133 -23.52 -13.67 19.04
CA ILE A 133 -22.67 -14.60 18.28
C ILE A 133 -22.76 -16.05 18.76
N LYS A 134 -23.13 -16.28 20.03
CA LYS A 134 -23.37 -17.64 20.55
C LYS A 134 -24.59 -18.24 19.85
N GLU A 135 -25.72 -17.53 19.85
CA GLU A 135 -26.92 -17.99 19.16
C GLU A 135 -26.70 -18.14 17.65
N LEU A 136 -25.94 -17.21 17.04
CA LEU A 136 -25.53 -17.34 15.64
C LEU A 136 -24.80 -18.66 15.38
N SER A 137 -23.91 -19.07 16.29
CA SER A 137 -23.14 -20.32 16.20
C SER A 137 -23.95 -21.60 16.37
N GLU A 138 -25.17 -21.49 16.94
CA GLU A 138 -26.09 -22.60 17.17
C GLU A 138 -27.03 -22.85 15.98
N LYS A 139 -27.08 -21.93 14.99
CA LYS A 139 -27.89 -22.08 13.78
C LYS A 139 -27.36 -23.19 12.87
N THR A 140 -28.21 -24.19 12.61
CA THR A 140 -27.87 -25.37 11.81
C THR A 140 -27.39 -25.03 10.39
N GLU A 141 -27.98 -24.02 9.76
CA GLU A 141 -27.61 -23.56 8.42
C GLU A 141 -26.25 -22.85 8.35
N LEU A 142 -25.62 -22.60 9.50
CA LEU A 142 -24.31 -21.98 9.68
C LEU A 142 -23.27 -22.92 10.32
N GLU A 143 -23.53 -24.23 10.39
CA GLU A 143 -22.65 -25.21 11.06
C GLU A 143 -21.17 -25.16 10.60
N ASN A 144 -20.94 -24.87 9.32
CA ASN A 144 -19.62 -24.82 8.69
C ASN A 144 -19.11 -23.38 8.50
N ALA A 145 -19.80 -22.39 9.07
CA ALA A 145 -19.53 -20.99 8.80
C ALA A 145 -18.19 -20.53 9.40
N ILE A 146 -17.56 -19.56 8.73
CA ILE A 146 -16.27 -18.99 9.11
C ILE A 146 -16.43 -17.50 9.33
N ILE A 147 -16.07 -17.04 10.52
CA ILE A 147 -15.88 -15.62 10.83
C ILE A 147 -14.61 -15.16 10.11
N VAL A 148 -14.73 -14.13 9.30
CA VAL A 148 -13.62 -13.49 8.58
C VAL A 148 -13.58 -12.03 9.02
N ASP A 149 -12.62 -11.73 9.90
CA ASP A 149 -12.43 -10.41 10.46
C ASP A 149 -11.08 -9.83 9.99
N THR A 150 -11.18 -8.94 9.02
CA THR A 150 -10.04 -8.26 8.43
C THR A 150 -9.54 -7.10 9.28
N TRP A 151 -10.34 -6.55 10.19
CA TRP A 151 -9.89 -5.51 11.10
C TRP A 151 -8.87 -6.04 12.09
N ILE A 152 -9.15 -7.18 12.72
CA ILE A 152 -8.25 -7.80 13.69
C ILE A 152 -7.33 -8.86 13.06
N TYR A 153 -7.31 -9.00 11.74
CA TYR A 153 -6.45 -9.93 11.02
C TYR A 153 -6.68 -11.41 11.40
N LYS A 154 -7.94 -11.84 11.55
CA LYS A 154 -8.27 -13.21 11.98
C LYS A 154 -9.41 -13.85 11.20
N ALA A 155 -9.28 -15.15 10.94
CA ALA A 155 -10.38 -16.00 10.52
C ALA A 155 -10.56 -17.15 11.51
N THR A 156 -11.80 -17.55 11.80
CA THR A 156 -12.10 -18.61 12.78
C THR A 156 -13.41 -19.29 12.44
N LYS A 157 -13.53 -20.59 12.70
CA LYS A 157 -14.82 -21.28 12.61
C LYS A 157 -15.80 -20.65 13.59
N LEU A 158 -17.04 -20.43 13.15
CA LEU A 158 -18.09 -19.84 13.97
C LEU A 158 -18.36 -20.70 15.22
N SER A 159 -18.28 -22.03 15.10
CA SER A 159 -18.37 -22.95 16.25
C SER A 159 -17.28 -22.75 17.31
N ASN A 160 -16.20 -22.03 16.99
CA ASN A 160 -15.14 -21.64 17.93
C ASN A 160 -15.08 -20.11 18.13
N TYR A 161 -16.23 -19.43 18.11
CA TYR A 161 -16.31 -17.97 18.26
C TYR A 161 -15.62 -17.44 19.53
N LYS A 162 -15.63 -18.20 20.65
CA LYS A 162 -14.95 -17.81 21.90
C LYS A 162 -13.47 -17.55 21.70
N SER A 163 -12.79 -18.37 20.88
CA SER A 163 -11.39 -18.15 20.54
C SER A 163 -11.18 -16.88 19.70
N HIS A 164 -12.18 -16.50 18.90
CA HIS A 164 -12.16 -15.26 18.12
C HIS A 164 -12.27 -14.03 19.03
N ILE A 165 -13.23 -14.04 19.96
CA ILE A 165 -13.43 -12.96 20.94
C ILE A 165 -12.21 -12.82 21.86
N ASN A 166 -11.70 -13.93 22.40
CA ASN A 166 -10.49 -13.90 23.23
C ASN A 166 -9.30 -13.29 22.49
N TYR A 167 -9.17 -13.59 21.20
CA TYR A 167 -8.14 -12.95 20.38
C TYR A 167 -8.40 -11.46 20.18
N ALA A 168 -9.65 -11.03 19.95
CA ALA A 168 -10.00 -9.61 19.82
C ALA A 168 -9.64 -8.84 21.10
N LYS A 169 -9.94 -9.40 22.27
CA LYS A 169 -9.53 -8.87 23.58
C LYS A 169 -8.00 -8.69 23.68
N GLU A 170 -7.24 -9.73 23.33
CA GLU A 170 -5.78 -9.69 23.36
C GLU A 170 -5.17 -8.75 22.30
N PHE A 171 -5.80 -8.63 21.14
CA PHE A 171 -5.43 -7.70 20.09
C PHE A 171 -5.71 -6.25 20.50
N GLY A 172 -6.80 -6.06 21.23
CA GLY A 172 -7.37 -4.79 21.63
C GLY A 172 -6.75 -4.17 22.87
N LYS A 173 -6.31 -4.95 23.87
CA LYS A 173 -5.75 -4.65 25.22
C LYS A 173 -5.92 -3.25 25.83
N GLN A 174 -5.62 -2.20 25.09
CA GLN A 174 -5.89 -0.79 25.43
C GLN A 174 -7.36 -0.39 25.21
N PHE A 175 -8.11 -1.18 24.43
CA PHE A 175 -9.52 -0.99 24.10
C PHE A 175 -10.24 -2.32 24.26
N ASP A 176 -11.44 -2.28 24.81
CA ASP A 176 -12.24 -3.48 25.03
C ASP A 176 -12.91 -3.94 23.72
N LEU A 177 -12.09 -4.50 22.83
CA LEU A 177 -12.57 -5.02 21.54
C LEU A 177 -13.45 -6.27 21.70
N GLU A 178 -13.57 -6.84 22.90
CA GLU A 178 -14.56 -7.87 23.18
C GLU A 178 -15.98 -7.32 23.05
N GLU A 179 -16.24 -6.10 23.55
CA GLU A 179 -17.55 -5.42 23.45
C GLU A 179 -18.00 -5.20 21.99
N CYS A 180 -17.05 -5.19 21.04
CA CYS A 180 -17.35 -5.08 19.62
C CYS A 180 -18.09 -6.31 19.08
N PHE A 181 -18.11 -7.43 19.79
CA PHE A 181 -18.84 -8.65 19.42
C PHE A 181 -20.16 -8.83 20.20
N ASP A 182 -20.53 -7.87 21.04
CA ASP A 182 -21.74 -7.91 21.84
C ASP A 182 -22.95 -7.31 21.13
N GLY A 183 -24.13 -7.77 21.53
CA GLY A 183 -25.43 -7.29 21.03
C GLY A 183 -25.93 -8.02 19.78
N GLU A 184 -27.08 -7.52 19.30
CA GLU A 184 -27.80 -8.11 18.17
C GLU A 184 -26.95 -8.14 16.90
N ILE A 185 -26.98 -9.28 16.21
CA ILE A 185 -26.32 -9.46 14.92
C ILE A 185 -27.32 -9.19 13.81
N LYS A 186 -26.93 -8.28 12.91
CA LYS A 186 -27.73 -7.81 11.79
C LYS A 186 -26.97 -7.90 10.48
N THR A 187 -27.69 -7.91 9.37
CA THR A 187 -27.09 -7.79 8.03
C THR A 187 -26.60 -6.36 7.77
N GLU A 188 -25.55 -6.20 6.96
CA GLU A 188 -25.25 -4.92 6.29
C GLU A 188 -25.93 -4.81 4.91
N GLY A 189 -26.59 -5.88 4.45
CA GLY A 189 -27.30 -5.91 3.17
C GLY A 189 -26.39 -6.09 1.95
N TYR A 190 -25.17 -6.57 2.16
CA TYR A 190 -24.26 -7.00 1.10
C TYR A 190 -23.82 -8.45 1.28
N SER A 191 -23.98 -9.23 0.21
CA SER A 191 -23.66 -10.64 0.16
C SER A 191 -23.36 -11.04 -1.28
N GLU A 192 -22.37 -11.91 -1.46
CA GLU A 192 -21.93 -12.39 -2.78
C GLU A 192 -21.81 -13.91 -2.76
N ALA A 193 -22.20 -14.53 -3.87
CA ALA A 193 -21.87 -15.93 -4.14
C ALA A 193 -20.46 -16.02 -4.74
N PHE A 194 -19.74 -17.09 -4.44
CA PHE A 194 -18.39 -17.28 -5.01
C PHE A 194 -18.44 -17.57 -6.52
N GLY A 195 -17.53 -16.93 -7.27
CA GLY A 195 -17.34 -17.16 -8.71
C GLY A 195 -18.36 -16.52 -9.63
N THR A 196 -18.93 -15.39 -9.23
CA THR A 196 -19.88 -14.60 -10.02
C THR A 196 -19.22 -13.50 -10.85
N THR A 197 -17.99 -13.10 -10.51
CA THR A 197 -17.33 -11.92 -11.10
C THR A 197 -15.92 -12.24 -11.58
N GLN A 198 -15.46 -11.53 -12.61
CA GLN A 198 -14.07 -11.56 -13.10
C GLN A 198 -13.37 -10.23 -12.78
N PRO A 199 -12.09 -10.23 -12.40
CA PRO A 199 -11.34 -9.00 -12.14
C PRO A 199 -11.05 -8.26 -13.46
N ILE A 200 -11.44 -6.99 -13.52
CA ILE A 200 -11.26 -6.13 -14.71
C ILE A 200 -10.15 -5.12 -14.45
N LYS A 201 -10.17 -4.44 -13.30
CA LYS A 201 -9.18 -3.41 -12.94
C LYS A 201 -7.90 -4.03 -12.37
N ILE A 202 -6.78 -3.32 -12.50
CA ILE A 202 -5.48 -3.72 -11.93
C ILE A 202 -5.58 -3.98 -10.41
N ALA A 203 -6.31 -3.15 -9.67
CA ALA A 203 -6.49 -3.34 -8.23
C ALA A 203 -7.23 -4.65 -7.89
N GLU A 204 -8.24 -5.02 -8.70
CA GLU A 204 -8.99 -6.27 -8.56
C GLU A 204 -8.11 -7.48 -8.90
N LYS A 205 -7.32 -7.39 -9.98
CA LYS A 205 -6.34 -8.41 -10.37
C LYS A 205 -5.28 -8.62 -9.29
N ARG A 206 -4.77 -7.52 -8.69
CA ARG A 206 -3.82 -7.57 -7.56
C ARG A 206 -4.45 -8.29 -6.37
N LEU A 207 -5.67 -7.90 -6.00
CA LEU A 207 -6.39 -8.49 -4.88
C LEU A 207 -6.60 -10.01 -5.05
N LEU A 208 -7.04 -10.45 -6.23
CA LEU A 208 -7.22 -11.87 -6.53
C LEU A 208 -5.88 -12.63 -6.55
N ARG A 209 -4.82 -12.04 -7.13
CA ARG A 209 -3.48 -12.63 -7.10
C ARG A 209 -2.99 -12.82 -5.65
N ASP A 210 -3.12 -11.80 -4.81
CA ASP A 210 -2.69 -11.86 -3.41
C ASP A 210 -3.47 -12.91 -2.63
N PHE A 211 -4.75 -13.08 -2.95
CA PHE A 211 -5.55 -14.19 -2.44
C PHE A 211 -4.99 -15.54 -2.87
N ASN A 212 -4.70 -15.75 -4.15
CA ASN A 212 -4.20 -17.03 -4.64
C ASN A 212 -2.88 -17.42 -3.97
N LEU A 213 -1.96 -16.47 -3.80
CA LEU A 213 -0.70 -16.68 -3.08
C LEU A 213 -0.96 -17.01 -1.60
N ALA A 214 -1.82 -16.26 -0.93
CA ALA A 214 -2.15 -16.50 0.47
C ALA A 214 -2.88 -17.84 0.67
N TYR A 215 -3.75 -18.23 -0.25
CA TYR A 215 -4.51 -19.47 -0.18
C TYR A 215 -3.61 -20.70 -0.34
N GLN A 216 -2.63 -20.65 -1.23
CA GLN A 216 -1.61 -21.72 -1.34
C GLN A 216 -0.88 -21.90 -0.01
N GLU A 217 -0.45 -20.81 0.60
CA GLU A 217 0.28 -20.85 1.86
C GLU A 217 -0.59 -21.32 3.04
N GLU A 218 -1.81 -20.78 3.21
CA GLU A 218 -2.71 -21.20 4.29
C GLU A 218 -3.19 -22.64 4.11
N SER A 219 -3.41 -23.11 2.88
CA SER A 219 -3.73 -24.51 2.60
C SER A 219 -2.57 -25.42 3.00
N ARG A 220 -1.33 -25.02 2.69
CA ARG A 220 -0.11 -25.75 3.09
C ARG A 220 -0.02 -25.85 4.61
N LYS A 221 -0.16 -24.74 5.33
CA LYS A 221 -0.09 -24.70 6.81
C LYS A 221 -1.14 -25.58 7.48
N LEU A 222 -2.37 -25.59 6.96
CA LEU A 222 -3.44 -26.45 7.49
C LEU A 222 -3.15 -27.93 7.24
N PHE A 223 -2.57 -28.27 6.09
CA PHE A 223 -2.17 -29.64 5.78
C PHE A 223 -1.02 -30.11 6.68
N THR A 224 -0.02 -29.26 6.92
CA THR A 224 1.16 -29.57 7.78
C THR A 224 0.88 -29.42 9.28
N LYS A 225 -0.33 -29.00 9.67
CA LYS A 225 -0.73 -28.70 11.06
C LYS A 225 0.20 -27.68 11.73
N GLU A 226 0.71 -26.72 10.96
CA GLU A 226 1.52 -25.63 11.51
C GLU A 226 0.68 -24.80 12.49
N THR A 227 1.21 -24.61 13.70
CA THR A 227 0.52 -23.99 14.84
C THR A 227 0.04 -22.57 14.56
N TYR A 228 0.60 -21.90 13.55
CA TYR A 228 0.34 -20.50 13.21
C TYR A 228 -0.80 -20.29 12.21
N SER A 229 -1.26 -21.33 11.51
CA SER A 229 -2.44 -21.18 10.65
C SER A 229 -3.61 -20.75 11.54
N THR A 230 -4.22 -19.59 11.27
CA THR A 230 -5.36 -19.01 12.02
C THR A 230 -5.12 -18.30 13.35
N GLN A 231 -3.86 -18.19 13.82
CA GLN A 231 -3.58 -17.44 15.06
C GLN A 231 -3.91 -15.95 14.94
N GLY A 232 -3.92 -15.42 13.72
CA GLY A 232 -4.03 -13.98 13.45
C GLY A 232 -2.68 -13.29 13.63
N ARG A 233 -2.61 -12.00 13.26
CA ARG A 233 -1.35 -11.25 13.33
C ARG A 233 -1.16 -10.64 14.72
N ARG A 234 0.06 -10.70 15.29
CA ARG A 234 0.34 -10.08 16.59
C ARG A 234 0.24 -8.55 16.49
N ARG A 235 -0.44 -7.91 17.45
CA ARG A 235 -0.62 -6.44 17.50
C ARG A 235 0.69 -5.67 17.44
N ASN A 236 1.68 -6.06 18.26
CA ASN A 236 3.00 -5.42 18.28
C ASN A 236 3.69 -5.42 16.90
N SER A 237 3.55 -6.50 16.12
CA SER A 237 4.11 -6.56 14.76
C SER A 237 3.44 -5.54 13.84
N ILE A 238 2.14 -5.32 13.97
CA ILE A 238 1.42 -4.32 13.18
C ILE A 238 1.88 -2.91 13.56
N ASP A 239 2.05 -2.63 14.85
CA ASP A 239 2.49 -1.32 15.34
C ASP A 239 3.94 -1.01 14.92
N THR A 240 4.86 -1.97 15.02
CA THR A 240 6.22 -1.82 14.51
C THR A 240 6.24 -1.54 13.02
N ASN A 241 5.44 -2.27 12.24
CA ASN A 241 5.35 -2.02 10.79
C ASN A 241 4.75 -0.65 10.49
N LEU A 242 3.73 -0.22 11.24
CA LEU A 242 3.12 1.10 11.07
C LEU A 242 4.13 2.23 11.31
N ILE A 243 5.02 2.10 12.29
CA ILE A 243 6.09 3.07 12.53
C ILE A 243 7.06 3.12 11.34
N CYS A 244 7.48 1.96 10.84
CA CYS A 244 8.36 1.86 9.67
C CYS A 244 7.72 2.46 8.41
N ASP A 245 6.45 2.16 8.16
CA ASP A 245 5.71 2.67 7.02
C ASP A 245 5.46 4.18 7.14
N SER A 246 5.14 4.68 8.34
CA SER A 246 5.00 6.13 8.59
C SER A 246 6.31 6.87 8.29
N LYS A 247 7.46 6.29 8.69
CA LYS A 247 8.78 6.82 8.31
C LYS A 247 8.98 6.79 6.79
N ARG A 248 8.67 5.68 6.12
CA ARG A 248 8.73 5.57 4.64
C ARG A 248 7.88 6.64 3.96
N TRP A 249 6.71 6.92 4.48
CA TRP A 249 5.81 7.97 3.98
C TRP A 249 6.46 9.35 4.03
N GLY A 250 7.14 9.66 5.14
CA GLY A 250 7.93 10.87 5.25
C GLY A 250 9.05 10.95 4.21
N GLN A 251 9.76 9.84 3.95
CA GLN A 251 10.81 9.79 2.93
C GLN A 251 10.25 10.02 1.52
N LEU A 252 9.10 9.44 1.18
CA LEU A 252 8.45 9.63 -0.12
C LEU A 252 8.03 11.09 -0.35
N LYS A 253 7.41 11.72 0.66
CA LYS A 253 6.98 13.12 0.60
C LYS A 253 8.17 14.06 0.43
N ASP A 254 9.24 13.86 1.18
CA ASP A 254 10.43 14.69 1.08
C ASP A 254 11.18 14.49 -0.25
N LEU A 255 11.24 13.25 -0.77
CA LEU A 255 11.86 13.01 -2.07
C LEU A 255 11.05 13.68 -3.18
N LYS A 256 9.72 13.60 -3.11
CA LYS A 256 8.84 14.32 -4.03
C LYS A 256 9.13 15.82 -3.99
N LEU A 257 9.14 16.42 -2.79
CA LEU A 257 9.43 17.84 -2.61
C LEU A 257 10.79 18.24 -3.17
N PHE A 258 11.83 17.44 -2.92
CA PHE A 258 13.17 17.67 -3.48
C PHE A 258 13.13 17.71 -5.02
N ILE A 259 12.45 16.75 -5.65
CA ILE A 259 12.33 16.69 -7.11
C ILE A 259 11.50 17.87 -7.65
N GLU A 260 10.42 18.26 -6.98
CA GLU A 260 9.62 19.45 -7.33
C GLU A 260 10.47 20.74 -7.28
N ARG A 261 11.30 20.89 -6.24
CA ARG A 261 12.22 22.03 -6.11
C ARG A 261 13.30 22.06 -7.19
N ILE A 262 13.82 20.90 -7.61
CA ILE A 262 14.70 20.85 -8.79
C ILE A 262 13.92 21.24 -10.05
N ALA A 263 12.75 20.66 -10.25
CA ALA A 263 11.94 20.85 -11.44
C ALA A 263 11.50 22.31 -11.63
N SER A 264 11.22 23.06 -10.54
CA SER A 264 10.87 24.48 -10.62
C SER A 264 12.02 25.35 -11.13
N LYS A 265 13.28 24.96 -10.91
CA LYS A 265 14.43 25.64 -11.53
C LYS A 265 14.48 25.43 -13.05
N SER A 266 13.70 24.50 -13.57
CA SER A 266 13.56 24.23 -14.99
C SER A 266 12.34 24.88 -15.64
N SER A 267 11.49 25.67 -14.96
CA SER A 267 10.26 26.21 -15.57
C SER A 267 10.38 27.61 -16.19
N ASP A 268 11.36 28.42 -15.82
CA ASP A 268 11.39 29.87 -16.14
C ASP A 268 11.74 30.24 -17.60
N TRP A 269 11.87 29.29 -18.54
CA TRP A 269 12.34 29.58 -19.92
C TRP A 269 11.42 29.07 -21.06
N TYR A 270 10.26 28.45 -20.78
CA TYR A 270 9.72 27.47 -21.74
C TYR A 270 8.27 27.72 -22.22
N SER A 271 8.12 28.48 -23.32
CA SER A 271 6.84 28.63 -24.05
C SER A 271 6.81 28.07 -25.49
N SER A 272 7.87 27.47 -26.04
CA SER A 272 7.84 27.13 -27.49
C SER A 272 8.70 25.97 -28.05
N SER A 273 9.37 25.11 -27.26
CA SER A 273 10.04 23.89 -27.80
C SER A 273 10.35 22.81 -26.74
N SER A 274 10.60 21.55 -27.18
CA SER A 274 10.79 20.27 -26.46
C SER A 274 11.01 20.30 -24.93
N ASN A 275 9.96 20.02 -24.15
CA ASN A 275 9.99 19.91 -22.69
C ASN A 275 10.27 18.46 -22.19
N ARG A 276 11.24 17.75 -22.79
CA ARG A 276 11.52 16.36 -22.41
C ARG A 276 11.98 16.21 -20.95
N LYS A 277 12.88 17.10 -20.51
CA LYS A 277 13.38 17.14 -19.13
C LYS A 277 12.29 17.38 -18.09
N GLY A 278 11.45 18.39 -18.30
CA GLY A 278 10.33 18.67 -17.40
C GLY A 278 9.34 17.51 -17.37
N LYS A 279 9.02 16.90 -18.53
CA LYS A 279 8.19 15.68 -18.58
C LYS A 279 8.76 14.53 -17.75
N SER A 280 10.07 14.29 -17.81
CA SER A 280 10.71 13.25 -17.00
C SER A 280 10.64 13.54 -15.49
N TYR A 281 10.86 14.79 -15.05
CA TYR A 281 10.65 15.14 -13.65
C TYR A 281 9.19 14.94 -13.21
N GLN A 282 8.23 15.37 -14.03
CA GLN A 282 6.80 15.17 -13.75
C GLN A 282 6.43 13.68 -13.69
N ALA A 283 7.05 12.82 -14.49
CA ALA A 283 6.82 11.39 -14.44
C ALA A 283 7.36 10.74 -13.15
N LEU A 284 8.53 11.18 -12.67
CA LEU A 284 9.07 10.76 -11.36
C LEU A 284 8.18 11.24 -10.21
N ILE A 285 7.75 12.51 -10.23
CA ILE A 285 6.81 13.08 -9.25
C ILE A 285 5.50 12.30 -9.26
N GLY A 286 4.92 12.04 -10.44
CA GLY A 286 3.68 11.27 -10.59
C GLY A 286 3.78 9.84 -10.05
N SER A 287 4.95 9.21 -10.15
CA SER A 287 5.19 7.88 -9.57
C SER A 287 5.21 7.91 -8.03
N LEU A 288 5.83 8.94 -7.45
CA LEU A 288 5.81 9.16 -5.99
C LEU A 288 4.41 9.51 -5.50
N ASP A 289 3.69 10.36 -6.23
CA ASP A 289 2.31 10.74 -5.92
C ASP A 289 1.39 9.53 -5.92
N PHE A 290 1.47 8.67 -6.93
CA PHE A 290 0.71 7.44 -6.97
C PHE A 290 0.99 6.58 -5.73
N ALA A 291 2.26 6.39 -5.38
CA ALA A 291 2.63 5.58 -4.22
C ALA A 291 2.12 6.18 -2.90
N ILE A 292 2.30 7.49 -2.69
CA ILE A 292 1.82 8.22 -1.50
C ILE A 292 0.30 8.16 -1.42
N GLN A 293 -0.41 8.40 -2.52
CA GLN A 293 -1.87 8.44 -2.55
C GLN A 293 -2.50 7.07 -2.33
N LYS A 294 -1.88 6.00 -2.85
CA LYS A 294 -2.41 4.63 -2.78
C LYS A 294 -1.77 3.78 -1.70
N TYR A 295 -0.94 4.34 -0.82
CA TYR A 295 -0.31 3.57 0.26
C TYR A 295 0.53 2.39 -0.26
N MET A 296 1.26 2.58 -1.38
CA MET A 296 2.06 1.53 -2.02
C MET A 296 3.44 1.34 -1.35
N ASP A 297 3.85 0.09 -1.15
CA ASP A 297 5.16 -0.21 -0.58
C ASP A 297 6.26 -0.03 -1.64
N ILE A 298 7.21 0.88 -1.41
CA ILE A 298 8.37 1.12 -2.29
C ILE A 298 9.65 0.65 -1.59
N SER A 299 10.41 -0.19 -2.27
CA SER A 299 11.70 -0.70 -1.78
C SER A 299 12.75 0.41 -1.66
N ASN A 300 13.80 0.18 -0.85
CA ASN A 300 14.95 1.09 -0.80
C ASN A 300 15.59 1.27 -2.18
N THR A 301 15.74 0.17 -2.92
CA THR A 301 16.36 0.16 -4.25
C THR A 301 15.57 1.00 -5.25
N ASP A 302 14.24 0.84 -5.30
CA ASP A 302 13.41 1.61 -6.22
C ASP A 302 13.35 3.10 -5.81
N LEU A 303 13.34 3.41 -4.52
CA LEU A 303 13.41 4.80 -4.04
C LEU A 303 14.73 5.48 -4.39
N GLN A 304 15.84 4.75 -4.21
CA GLN A 304 17.18 5.20 -4.60
C GLN A 304 17.28 5.38 -6.12
N GLU A 305 16.64 4.51 -6.90
CA GLU A 305 16.57 4.67 -8.35
C GLU A 305 15.91 6.00 -8.73
N ILE A 306 14.74 6.33 -8.18
CA ILE A 306 14.05 7.61 -8.43
C ILE A 306 14.98 8.80 -8.13
N PHE A 307 15.64 8.78 -6.97
CA PHE A 307 16.59 9.82 -6.55
C PHE A 307 17.74 9.99 -7.54
N ASN A 308 18.39 8.88 -7.90
CA ASN A 308 19.49 8.88 -8.86
C ASN A 308 19.06 9.39 -10.24
N ARG A 309 17.87 9.01 -10.72
CA ARG A 309 17.33 9.53 -11.98
C ARG A 309 17.13 11.04 -11.92
N ALA A 310 16.57 11.56 -10.83
CA ALA A 310 16.37 13.00 -10.65
C ALA A 310 17.69 13.79 -10.68
N LEU A 311 18.74 13.28 -10.02
CA LEU A 311 20.08 13.86 -10.05
C LEU A 311 20.70 13.79 -11.46
N GLN A 312 20.60 12.66 -12.14
CA GLN A 312 21.14 12.46 -13.50
C GLN A 312 20.48 13.38 -14.54
N LEU A 313 19.21 13.72 -14.35
CA LEU A 313 18.51 14.68 -15.22
C LEU A 313 19.04 16.11 -15.04
N ALA A 314 19.50 16.50 -13.84
CA ALA A 314 19.87 17.87 -13.53
C ALA A 314 20.94 18.45 -14.50
N PRO A 315 22.06 17.79 -14.83
CA PRO A 315 23.06 18.34 -15.75
C PRO A 315 22.70 18.28 -17.25
N ILE A 316 21.59 17.66 -17.65
CA ILE A 316 21.25 17.50 -19.08
C ILE A 316 20.83 18.84 -19.70
N VAL A 317 21.55 19.25 -20.76
CA VAL A 317 21.29 20.44 -21.59
C VAL A 317 20.44 20.13 -22.83
N ARG A 318 19.71 21.12 -23.35
CA ARG A 318 18.97 21.03 -24.63
C ARG A 318 19.91 21.00 -25.84
N GLY A 319 19.42 20.45 -26.95
CA GLY A 319 20.11 20.42 -28.24
C GLY A 319 21.12 19.28 -28.39
N THR A 320 21.53 19.03 -29.63
CA THR A 320 22.64 18.14 -29.96
C THR A 320 23.94 18.75 -29.50
N SER A 321 24.88 17.90 -29.09
CA SER A 321 26.26 18.30 -28.77
C SER A 321 27.02 18.95 -29.95
N SER A 322 26.40 19.09 -31.12
CA SER A 322 26.95 19.66 -32.35
C SER A 322 27.00 21.20 -32.41
N PHE A 323 26.39 21.93 -31.47
CA PHE A 323 26.59 23.40 -31.34
C PHE A 323 27.99 23.79 -30.81
N LYS A 324 28.89 22.80 -30.66
CA LYS A 324 30.24 22.88 -30.08
C LYS A 324 31.20 23.91 -30.73
N ASN A 325 30.95 24.40 -31.95
CA ASN A 325 32.01 25.06 -32.72
C ASN A 325 31.85 26.56 -32.97
N LEU A 326 30.78 27.23 -32.52
CA LEU A 326 30.53 28.64 -32.91
C LEU A 326 30.78 29.70 -31.82
N TRP A 327 30.86 29.33 -30.53
CA TRP A 327 30.86 30.33 -29.44
C TRP A 327 31.86 30.11 -28.29
N GLY A 328 32.91 29.32 -28.50
CA GLY A 328 33.92 29.05 -27.48
C GLY A 328 33.36 28.25 -26.29
N TYR A 329 34.25 27.62 -25.54
CA TYR A 329 33.92 26.78 -24.38
C TYR A 329 33.26 27.59 -23.25
N ARG A 330 31.96 27.84 -23.32
CA ARG A 330 31.16 28.10 -22.12
C ARG A 330 30.50 26.79 -21.70
N ASN A 331 30.95 26.24 -20.58
CA ASN A 331 30.24 25.15 -19.89
C ASN A 331 28.79 25.63 -19.68
N HIS A 332 27.83 25.16 -20.49
CA HIS A 332 26.43 25.49 -20.31
C HIS A 332 25.92 24.77 -19.09
N ILE A 333 26.06 25.42 -17.94
CA ILE A 333 25.49 25.00 -16.67
C ILE A 333 23.98 25.20 -16.77
N THR A 334 23.23 24.18 -16.37
CA THR A 334 21.76 24.27 -16.34
C THR A 334 21.29 24.93 -15.03
N LYS A 335 20.15 25.61 -15.07
CA LYS A 335 19.49 26.13 -13.85
C LYS A 335 19.13 25.05 -12.84
N THR A 336 18.87 23.83 -13.28
CA THR A 336 18.67 22.68 -12.39
C THR A 336 19.97 22.24 -11.69
N THR A 337 21.12 22.35 -12.36
CA THR A 337 22.45 22.12 -11.73
C THR A 337 22.79 23.21 -10.74
N GLU A 338 22.59 24.49 -11.10
CA GLU A 338 22.73 25.60 -10.16
C GLU A 338 21.76 25.45 -8.98
N GLY A 339 20.55 25.01 -9.27
CA GLY A 339 19.49 24.74 -8.30
C GLY A 339 19.93 23.78 -7.22
N LEU A 340 20.59 22.67 -7.57
CA LEU A 340 21.12 21.72 -6.58
C LEU A 340 22.11 22.36 -5.59
N LEU A 341 22.81 23.43 -5.97
CA LEU A 341 23.70 24.18 -5.07
C LEU A 341 22.97 25.29 -4.29
N SER A 342 21.66 25.45 -4.46
CA SER A 342 20.84 26.39 -3.70
C SER A 342 20.35 25.75 -2.40
N THR A 343 20.29 26.54 -1.32
CA THR A 343 19.67 26.14 -0.04
C THR A 343 18.16 25.91 -0.16
N ASP A 344 17.52 26.44 -1.19
CA ASP A 344 16.12 26.14 -1.50
C ASP A 344 15.95 24.66 -1.88
N VAL A 345 16.77 24.14 -2.80
CA VAL A 345 16.66 22.74 -3.24
C VAL A 345 17.33 21.78 -2.25
N VAL A 346 18.52 22.14 -1.76
CA VAL A 346 19.31 21.33 -0.81
C VAL A 346 19.52 22.16 0.47
N PRO A 347 18.58 22.14 1.43
CA PRO A 347 18.71 22.88 2.68
C PRO A 347 19.88 22.36 3.53
N GLU A 348 20.28 23.14 4.55
CA GLU A 348 21.26 22.66 5.54
C GLU A 348 20.67 21.55 6.41
N GLU A 349 19.38 21.64 6.74
CA GLU A 349 18.66 20.52 7.35
C GLU A 349 18.56 19.32 6.40
N TYR A 350 18.58 18.13 6.98
CA TYR A 350 18.45 16.89 6.21
C TYR A 350 17.00 16.58 5.88
N TYR A 351 16.73 16.22 4.62
CA TYR A 351 15.46 15.60 4.25
C TYR A 351 15.35 14.21 4.91
N LYS A 352 14.13 13.76 5.17
CA LYS A 352 13.87 12.43 5.76
C LYS A 352 14.41 11.30 4.91
N PHE A 353 14.43 11.43 3.59
CA PHE A 353 14.98 10.41 2.69
C PHE A 353 16.50 10.23 2.84
N GLU A 354 17.22 11.23 3.35
CA GLU A 354 18.67 11.16 3.59
C GLU A 354 19.03 10.22 4.75
N THR A 355 18.03 9.71 5.49
CA THR A 355 18.24 8.59 6.43
C THR A 355 18.63 7.28 5.74
N LEU A 356 18.48 7.19 4.41
CA LEU A 356 19.06 6.13 3.59
C LEU A 356 20.47 6.57 3.13
N PRO A 357 21.55 5.86 3.53
CA PRO A 357 22.93 6.30 3.26
C PRO A 357 23.22 6.60 1.79
N GLN A 358 22.55 5.88 0.88
CA GLN A 358 22.76 5.97 -0.57
C GLN A 358 22.04 7.15 -1.23
N MET A 359 21.25 7.91 -0.48
CA MET A 359 20.46 9.06 -0.95
C MET A 359 20.84 10.36 -0.24
N ASN A 360 22.01 10.42 0.41
CA ASN A 360 22.44 11.62 1.09
C ASN A 360 22.82 12.75 0.11
N LEU A 361 22.66 14.00 0.56
CA LEU A 361 23.06 15.20 -0.18
C LEU A 361 24.30 15.88 0.43
N PHE A 362 25.03 15.18 1.30
CA PHE A 362 26.19 15.72 2.02
C PHE A 362 27.25 16.25 1.05
N GLU A 363 27.56 15.52 -0.02
CA GLU A 363 28.58 15.98 -0.96
C GLU A 363 28.14 17.24 -1.74
N ILE A 364 26.84 17.41 -2.00
CA ILE A 364 26.33 18.64 -2.62
C ILE A 364 26.53 19.83 -1.66
N ARG A 365 26.29 19.65 -0.36
CA ARG A 365 26.55 20.67 0.67
C ARG A 365 28.05 20.98 0.76
N ASN A 366 28.92 19.97 0.71
CA ASN A 366 30.37 20.16 0.69
C ASN A 366 30.83 20.96 -0.54
N ILE A 367 30.35 20.60 -1.73
CA ILE A 367 30.70 21.33 -2.95
C ILE A 367 30.22 22.78 -2.86
N ARG A 368 29.03 23.03 -2.31
CA ARG A 368 28.51 24.38 -2.08
C ARG A 368 29.40 25.21 -1.16
N SER A 369 29.97 24.62 -0.10
CA SER A 369 30.77 25.35 0.90
C SER A 369 32.21 25.65 0.45
N ARG A 370 32.71 25.00 -0.61
CA ARG A 370 34.08 25.24 -1.11
C ARG A 370 34.30 26.72 -1.49
N PRO A 371 35.46 27.32 -1.18
CA PRO A 371 35.79 28.71 -1.52
C PRO A 371 36.27 28.84 -2.97
N ILE A 372 35.47 28.32 -3.92
CA ILE A 372 35.75 28.32 -5.35
C ILE A 372 34.62 29.02 -6.11
N SER A 373 34.84 29.36 -7.37
CA SER A 373 33.82 30.03 -8.20
C SER A 373 32.58 29.15 -8.39
N GLN A 374 31.43 29.77 -8.65
CA GLN A 374 30.18 29.04 -8.90
C GLN A 374 30.30 28.06 -10.09
N ASN A 375 31.07 28.41 -11.11
CA ASN A 375 31.31 27.54 -12.27
C ASN A 375 32.12 26.29 -11.88
N GLU A 376 33.11 26.43 -11.01
CA GLU A 376 33.89 25.30 -10.50
C GLU A 376 33.03 24.41 -9.60
N LYS A 377 32.15 24.98 -8.77
CA LYS A 377 31.18 24.21 -7.98
C LYS A 377 30.25 23.38 -8.86
N CYS A 378 29.68 24.00 -9.89
CA CYS A 378 28.83 23.29 -10.85
C CYS A 378 29.59 22.19 -11.59
N THR A 379 30.86 22.44 -11.94
CA THR A 379 31.71 21.43 -12.60
C THR A 379 31.98 20.25 -11.67
N ALA A 380 32.37 20.50 -10.42
CA ALA A 380 32.58 19.47 -9.40
C ALA A 380 31.30 18.66 -9.15
N LEU A 381 30.14 19.33 -9.10
CA LEU A 381 28.85 18.67 -8.94
C LEU A 381 28.52 17.75 -10.12
N ILE A 382 28.76 18.19 -11.36
CA ILE A 382 28.54 17.37 -12.55
C ILE A 382 29.43 16.12 -12.54
N GLN A 383 30.71 16.27 -12.17
CA GLN A 383 31.65 15.14 -12.05
C GLN A 383 31.17 14.14 -10.99
N TRP A 384 30.73 14.62 -9.84
CA TRP A 384 30.18 13.77 -8.79
C TRP A 384 28.92 13.01 -9.25
N ILE A 385 27.96 13.71 -9.88
CA ILE A 385 26.72 13.08 -10.40
C ILE A 385 27.04 12.01 -11.47
N LYS A 386 28.02 12.27 -12.35
CA LYS A 386 28.44 11.33 -13.40
C LYS A 386 29.36 10.21 -12.85
N LYS A 387 29.69 10.24 -11.56
CA LYS A 387 30.75 9.49 -10.87
C LYS A 387 32.15 9.99 -11.28
N GLU A 388 33.03 10.11 -10.28
CA GLU A 388 34.40 10.64 -10.43
C GLU A 388 35.14 10.03 -11.63
N GLY A 389 35.81 10.88 -12.43
CA GLY A 389 36.55 10.46 -13.63
C GLY A 389 35.75 10.52 -14.94
N ALA A 390 34.43 10.68 -14.90
CA ALA A 390 33.64 10.97 -16.10
C ALA A 390 33.87 12.41 -16.58
N ASP A 391 33.98 12.60 -17.90
CA ASP A 391 34.15 13.92 -18.50
C ASP A 391 33.04 14.87 -18.02
N PRO A 392 33.37 16.01 -17.35
CA PRO A 392 32.40 17.01 -16.91
C PRO A 392 31.66 17.68 -18.08
N SER A 393 32.06 17.43 -19.32
CA SER A 393 31.38 17.95 -20.51
C SER A 393 29.95 17.44 -20.65
N PHE A 394 29.26 17.96 -21.67
CA PHE A 394 27.87 17.63 -21.96
C PHE A 394 27.64 16.12 -22.07
N TYR A 395 26.49 15.68 -21.59
CA TYR A 395 25.97 14.36 -21.93
C TYR A 395 25.96 14.22 -23.46
N SER A 396 26.52 13.13 -23.98
CA SER A 396 26.36 12.77 -25.38
C SER A 396 24.89 12.51 -25.69
N ASP A 397 24.47 12.60 -26.96
CA ASP A 397 23.06 12.38 -27.32
C ASP A 397 22.60 10.97 -26.93
N ALA A 398 23.49 9.97 -27.00
CA ALA A 398 23.25 8.62 -26.49
C ALA A 398 23.05 8.60 -24.96
N GLN A 399 23.88 9.30 -24.18
CA GLN A 399 23.73 9.39 -22.73
C GLN A 399 22.44 10.12 -22.33
N LYS A 400 22.05 11.19 -23.05
CA LYS A 400 20.77 11.88 -22.84
C LYS A 400 19.59 10.94 -23.11
N ALA A 401 19.61 10.25 -24.26
CA ALA A 401 18.57 9.31 -24.63
C ALA A 401 18.44 8.18 -23.61
N ALA A 402 19.56 7.64 -23.13
CA ALA A 402 19.58 6.60 -22.10
C ALA A 402 19.02 7.09 -20.75
N ALA A 403 19.37 8.31 -20.31
CA ALA A 403 18.84 8.89 -19.07
C ALA A 403 17.31 9.09 -19.12
N TYR A 404 16.79 9.60 -20.24
CA TYR A 404 15.34 9.73 -20.42
C TYR A 404 14.64 8.38 -20.52
N LYS A 405 15.19 7.45 -21.31
CA LYS A 405 14.65 6.10 -21.43
C LYS A 405 14.60 5.41 -20.06
N ALA A 406 15.61 5.58 -19.22
CA ALA A 406 15.62 4.96 -17.89
C ALA A 406 14.51 5.49 -16.97
N VAL A 407 14.09 6.75 -17.12
CA VAL A 407 12.91 7.29 -16.42
C VAL A 407 11.65 6.64 -16.98
N ASP A 408 11.51 6.58 -18.31
CA ASP A 408 10.35 5.98 -18.97
C ASP A 408 10.21 4.49 -18.61
N ASP A 409 11.32 3.74 -18.58
CA ASP A 409 11.39 2.32 -18.20
C ASP A 409 11.02 2.14 -16.71
N PHE A 410 11.44 3.04 -15.82
CA PHE A 410 11.04 3.01 -14.41
C PHE A 410 9.53 3.22 -14.26
N VAL A 411 9.00 4.28 -14.86
CA VAL A 411 7.57 4.64 -14.78
C VAL A 411 6.70 3.53 -15.37
N SER A 412 7.13 2.94 -16.48
CA SER A 412 6.43 1.82 -17.11
C SER A 412 6.36 0.59 -16.21
N ARG A 413 7.38 0.36 -15.36
CA ARG A 413 7.35 -0.74 -14.36
C ARG A 413 6.49 -0.40 -13.13
N SER A 414 6.43 0.86 -12.72
CA SER A 414 5.69 1.28 -11.52
C SER A 414 4.19 1.50 -11.76
N GLN A 415 3.75 1.56 -13.02
CA GLN A 415 2.36 1.83 -13.39
C GLN A 415 1.76 0.72 -14.26
N GLY A 416 0.43 0.76 -14.46
CA GLY A 416 -0.28 -0.21 -15.30
C GLY A 416 -0.19 -1.65 -14.78
N GLU A 417 -0.26 -2.63 -15.68
CA GLU A 417 -0.19 -4.06 -15.35
C GLU A 417 1.18 -4.44 -14.74
N ALA A 418 2.27 -3.80 -15.17
CA ALA A 418 3.60 -4.06 -14.61
C ALA A 418 3.69 -3.70 -13.12
N SER A 419 2.85 -2.76 -12.66
CA SER A 419 2.76 -2.38 -11.25
C SER A 419 2.25 -3.49 -10.33
N LEU A 420 1.70 -4.57 -10.87
CA LEU A 420 1.27 -5.72 -10.07
C LEU A 420 2.45 -6.20 -9.22
N LEU A 421 3.61 -6.48 -9.84
CA LEU A 421 4.78 -7.04 -9.16
C LEU A 421 5.73 -5.97 -8.58
N PHE A 422 5.58 -4.71 -9.01
CA PHE A 422 6.53 -3.66 -8.66
C PHE A 422 6.55 -3.36 -7.16
N TYR A 423 5.37 -3.23 -6.55
CA TYR A 423 5.19 -2.81 -5.16
C TYR A 423 5.20 -3.97 -4.15
N ASP A 424 5.44 -5.20 -4.61
CA ASP A 424 5.48 -6.40 -3.75
C ASP A 424 6.86 -6.61 -3.11
N ARG A 425 7.88 -5.88 -3.56
CA ARG A 425 9.30 -6.11 -3.21
C ARG A 425 9.73 -5.58 -1.83
N ALA A 426 8.78 -5.33 -0.93
CA ALA A 426 9.09 -4.82 0.41
C ALA A 426 9.42 -5.91 1.44
N GLU A 427 9.22 -7.19 1.12
CA GLU A 427 9.68 -8.32 1.93
C GLU A 427 11.10 -8.79 1.54
N GLU A 428 12.06 -7.86 1.53
CA GLU A 428 13.40 -8.19 2.06
C GLU A 428 13.44 -7.78 3.54
N ALA A 429 12.51 -8.33 4.32
CA ALA A 429 12.77 -8.49 5.74
C ALA A 429 13.77 -9.65 5.89
N PRO A 430 14.76 -9.56 6.80
CA PRO A 430 15.66 -10.68 7.08
C PRO A 430 14.82 -11.93 7.36
N PRO A 431 15.35 -13.14 7.06
CA PRO A 431 14.59 -14.36 7.24
C PRO A 431 14.00 -14.37 8.64
N LEU A 432 12.71 -14.70 8.75
CA LEU A 432 12.10 -15.09 10.00
C LEU A 432 13.05 -16.11 10.62
N ALA A 433 13.87 -15.65 11.58
CA ALA A 433 14.56 -16.55 12.46
C ALA A 433 13.44 -17.41 13.04
N ALA A 434 13.52 -18.71 12.80
CA ALA A 434 12.76 -19.67 13.56
C ALA A 434 12.94 -19.26 15.03
N GLU A 435 11.90 -18.68 15.63
CA GLU A 435 11.94 -18.30 17.03
C GLU A 435 12.07 -19.61 17.79
N ALA A 436 13.31 -19.91 18.17
CA ALA A 436 13.69 -21.10 18.89
C ALA A 436 12.78 -21.22 20.12
N SER A 437 12.20 -22.41 20.26
CA SER A 437 11.53 -22.86 21.46
C SER A 437 12.42 -22.63 22.68
N ALA A 438 12.16 -21.58 23.45
CA ALA A 438 12.63 -21.48 24.82
C ALA A 438 11.65 -22.20 25.76
N ALA A 439 11.41 -23.49 25.49
CA ALA A 439 11.05 -24.42 26.55
C ALA A 439 12.38 -24.87 27.19
N SER A 440 12.85 -24.10 28.16
CA SER A 440 13.89 -24.57 29.07
C SER A 440 13.27 -25.65 29.95
N PHE A 441 13.29 -26.88 29.45
CA PHE A 441 13.36 -28.06 30.30
C PHE A 441 14.68 -28.00 31.06
N LYS A 442 14.61 -27.74 32.37
CA LYS A 442 15.57 -28.28 33.31
C LYS A 442 14.80 -29.13 34.31
N SER A 443 14.88 -30.43 34.08
CA SER A 443 14.80 -31.47 35.10
C SER A 443 15.91 -31.25 36.13
N PHE A 444 15.54 -31.05 37.39
CA PHE A 444 15.78 -31.96 38.51
C PHE A 444 14.99 -31.44 39.72
#